data_AF-A0A2W7MXN8-F1
#
_entry.id   AF-A0A2W7MXN8-F1
#
_cell.length_a   1.000
_cell.length_b   1.000
_cell.length_c   1.000
_cell.angle_alpha   90.00
_cell.angle_beta   90.00
_cell.angle_gamma   90.00
#
_symmetry.space_group_name_H-M   'P 1'
#
loop_
_entity.id
_entity.type
_entity.pdbx_description
1 polymer ?
#
loop_
_entity_poly.entity_id
_entity_poly.type
_entity_poly.pdbx_seq_one_letter_code
_entity_poly.pdbx_strand_id
1 'polypeptide(L)'
;MAKFLGIFGSDFPSTAKYEAEQMRLASDYKRFCEYEESIVYKRFSELDTLIHSGDFEKRVQKLKNEKFSDTEAYRHYNSYLALKKSADIKTYLRFVQSGKEAKLESLLESPVYLEFKELEMITHSSAFVAAQKKKDFKNSDEAIQLKRLHDLEKNDDVKFVKHTLMSAEYKSYSTVKNSARLIEFQKLDQYVSSQEFIDFKSFLEDKKRFFKSQEYSLLQEYSEIEKSDDHKWFLQTKKKYPFKDIERLQLSFDDDFDAQKLDASRWITGYYWGKALLNDSYVLAGEKQNFSDKNILSRDSVVSLVTRQEASKGKVWDAERGFRPVDFNYSAAIINTGHSFRQLYGRFEAKVRLKNVPGMYHAFWMLGEKSVPQITVFKTNPKSSKHFDCGSFTDETGKGNVRKTATLVKGAAFDKDYHIFTLDWTPGKLVWKINGEVVNQQTNNVPDQPMYIALSSHVTDDKIGSLPVEMDIDWVRCYSFKK
;
A
#
# COMPACT_ATOMS: atom_id res chain seq x y z
N MET A 1 -26.27 20.42 14.44
CA MET A 1 -27.47 19.82 13.81
C MET A 1 -27.87 18.60 14.62
N ALA A 2 -28.95 18.70 15.40
CA ALA A 2 -29.54 17.57 16.09
C ALA A 2 -30.20 16.65 15.05
N LYS A 3 -29.77 15.39 14.96
CA LYS A 3 -30.49 14.39 14.17
C LYS A 3 -31.81 14.12 14.86
N PHE A 4 -32.90 14.26 14.10
CA PHE A 4 -34.24 13.83 14.46
C PHE A 4 -34.22 12.34 14.87
N LEU A 5 -34.62 12.06 16.11
CA LEU A 5 -34.85 10.71 16.63
C LEU A 5 -36.17 10.18 16.04
N GLY A 6 -36.05 9.16 15.19
CA GLY A 6 -37.16 8.49 14.53
C GLY A 6 -37.92 7.57 15.49
N ILE A 7 -39.25 7.57 15.35
CA ILE A 7 -40.20 6.80 16.13
C ILE A 7 -40.26 5.36 15.56
N PHE A 8 -40.13 4.36 16.45
CA PHE A 8 -40.17 2.88 16.25
C PHE A 8 -38.86 2.16 15.88
N GLY A 9 -38.12 1.75 16.92
CA GLY A 9 -36.95 0.87 16.90
C GLY A 9 -36.15 1.11 18.18
N SER A 10 -35.35 0.16 18.68
CA SER A 10 -34.41 0.48 19.77
C SER A 10 -33.48 1.60 19.28
N ASP A 11 -33.45 2.75 19.95
CA ASP A 11 -32.66 3.93 19.56
C ASP A 11 -31.13 3.69 19.52
N PHE A 12 -30.68 2.48 19.91
CA PHE A 12 -29.29 2.05 19.94
C PHE A 12 -29.09 0.78 19.10
N PRO A 13 -27.94 0.61 18.44
CA PRO A 13 -27.58 -0.66 17.82
C PRO A 13 -27.50 -1.76 18.89
N SER A 14 -27.82 -3.01 18.50
CA SER A 14 -27.61 -4.14 19.40
C SER A 14 -26.13 -4.33 19.71
N THR A 15 -25.83 -4.81 20.91
CA THR A 15 -24.44 -5.01 21.39
C THR A 15 -23.67 -5.94 20.48
N ALA A 16 -24.28 -7.04 20.03
CA ALA A 16 -23.67 -7.96 19.07
C ALA A 16 -23.31 -7.29 17.74
N LYS A 17 -24.16 -6.37 17.24
CA LYS A 17 -23.89 -5.63 16.00
C LYS A 17 -22.72 -4.66 16.19
N TYR A 18 -22.68 -3.96 17.32
CA TYR A 18 -21.58 -3.05 17.65
C TYR A 18 -20.25 -3.79 17.82
N GLU A 19 -20.23 -4.92 18.55
CA GLU A 19 -19.03 -5.75 18.72
C GLU A 19 -18.54 -6.30 17.37
N ALA A 20 -19.44 -6.80 16.52
CA ALA A 20 -19.09 -7.26 15.17
C ALA A 20 -18.49 -6.13 14.31
N GLU A 21 -18.99 -4.90 14.44
CA GLU A 21 -18.44 -3.74 13.74
C GLU A 21 -17.03 -3.38 14.26
N GLN A 22 -16.81 -3.41 15.57
CA GLN A 22 -15.49 -3.17 16.16
C GLN A 22 -14.48 -4.25 15.76
N MET A 23 -14.87 -5.52 15.79
CA MET A 23 -14.02 -6.64 15.35
C MET A 23 -13.66 -6.51 13.87
N ARG A 24 -14.62 -6.18 13.01
CA ARG A 24 -14.37 -5.93 11.58
C ARG A 24 -13.42 -4.76 11.39
N LEU A 25 -13.63 -3.64 12.11
CA LEU A 25 -12.77 -2.46 11.99
C LEU A 25 -11.33 -2.75 12.44
N ALA A 26 -11.15 -3.54 13.51
CA ALA A 26 -9.83 -3.98 13.95
C ALA A 26 -9.15 -4.92 12.93
N SER A 27 -9.91 -5.86 12.33
CA SER A 27 -9.41 -6.73 11.27
C SER A 27 -9.03 -5.95 10.01
N ASP A 28 -9.86 -4.99 9.61
CA ASP A 28 -9.60 -4.09 8.48
C ASP A 28 -8.37 -3.22 8.75
N TYR A 29 -8.17 -2.72 9.99
CA TYR A 29 -6.99 -1.94 10.34
C TYR A 29 -5.71 -2.78 10.24
N LYS A 30 -5.73 -4.01 10.74
CA LYS A 30 -4.61 -4.94 10.62
C LYS A 30 -4.28 -5.21 9.14
N ARG A 31 -5.29 -5.56 8.34
CA ARG A 31 -5.13 -5.78 6.88
C ARG A 31 -4.60 -4.54 6.17
N PHE A 32 -5.05 -3.35 6.57
CA PHE A 32 -4.59 -2.09 6.00
C PHE A 32 -3.10 -1.87 6.26
N CYS A 33 -2.64 -2.05 7.50
CA CYS A 33 -1.23 -1.91 7.86
C CYS A 33 -0.36 -2.96 7.14
N GLU A 34 -0.79 -4.22 7.12
CA GLU A 34 -0.09 -5.30 6.41
C GLU A 34 0.04 -5.01 4.91
N TYR A 35 -1.01 -4.47 4.28
CA TYR A 35 -0.97 -4.10 2.86
C TYR A 35 -0.08 -2.87 2.61
N GLU A 36 -0.13 -1.85 3.48
CA GLU A 36 0.71 -0.65 3.36
C GLU A 36 2.21 -0.99 3.43
N GLU A 37 2.59 -1.98 4.25
CA GLU A 37 3.97 -2.43 4.38
C GLU A 37 4.38 -3.50 3.34
N SER A 38 3.40 -4.01 2.57
CA SER A 38 3.58 -5.14 1.67
C SER A 38 4.54 -4.84 0.51
N ILE A 39 5.22 -5.89 0.05
CA ILE A 39 6.05 -5.83 -1.17
C ILE A 39 5.22 -5.47 -2.41
N VAL A 40 3.94 -5.84 -2.44
CA VAL A 40 3.02 -5.55 -3.54
C VAL A 40 2.75 -4.05 -3.65
N TYR A 41 2.45 -3.39 -2.53
CA TYR A 41 2.22 -1.94 -2.53
C TYR A 41 3.50 -1.14 -2.81
N LYS A 42 4.65 -1.60 -2.30
CA LYS A 42 5.96 -1.02 -2.63
C LYS A 42 6.24 -1.12 -4.13
N ARG A 43 6.04 -2.31 -4.71
CA ARG A 43 6.19 -2.54 -6.15
C ARG A 43 5.24 -1.69 -6.98
N PHE A 44 3.98 -1.56 -6.56
CA PHE A 44 3.02 -0.67 -7.20
C PHE A 44 3.52 0.78 -7.21
N SER A 45 4.02 1.29 -6.08
CA SER A 45 4.50 2.66 -5.95
C SER A 45 5.75 2.93 -6.81
N GLU A 46 6.65 1.95 -6.90
CA GLU A 46 7.81 1.99 -7.80
C GLU A 46 7.38 2.02 -9.28
N LEU A 47 6.44 1.14 -9.66
CA LEU A 47 5.89 1.10 -11.02
C LEU A 47 5.17 2.39 -11.36
N ASP A 48 4.32 2.90 -10.46
CA ASP A 48 3.59 4.16 -10.64
C ASP A 48 4.54 5.32 -10.94
N THR A 49 5.62 5.43 -10.16
CA THR A 49 6.66 6.44 -10.37
C THR A 49 7.36 6.25 -11.71
N LEU A 50 7.68 5.01 -12.08
CA LEU A 50 8.36 4.70 -13.33
C LEU A 50 7.49 4.97 -14.56
N ILE A 51 6.25 4.49 -14.58
CA ILE A 51 5.39 4.54 -15.78
C ILE A 51 4.90 5.96 -16.06
N HIS A 52 4.70 6.77 -15.01
CA HIS A 52 4.35 8.17 -15.12
C HIS A 52 5.59 9.07 -15.25
N SER A 53 6.78 8.49 -15.42
CA SER A 53 7.97 9.25 -15.79
C SER A 53 7.90 9.62 -17.27
N GLY A 54 8.19 10.88 -17.60
CA GLY A 54 8.18 11.34 -18.99
C GLY A 54 9.15 10.56 -19.90
N ASP A 55 10.22 9.97 -19.34
CA ASP A 55 11.15 9.15 -20.10
C ASP A 55 10.59 7.76 -20.43
N PHE A 56 9.84 7.13 -19.51
CA PHE A 56 9.13 5.90 -19.80
C PHE A 56 8.07 6.12 -20.87
N GLU A 57 7.28 7.18 -20.75
CA GLU A 57 6.27 7.56 -21.74
C GLU A 57 6.90 7.76 -23.13
N LYS A 58 8.02 8.48 -23.23
CA LYS A 58 8.76 8.65 -24.50
C LYS A 58 9.20 7.31 -25.10
N ARG A 59 9.74 6.39 -24.29
CA ARG A 59 10.13 5.05 -24.78
C ARG A 59 8.93 4.27 -25.31
N VAL A 60 7.80 4.29 -24.60
CA VAL A 60 6.54 3.67 -25.06
C VAL A 60 6.07 4.28 -26.38
N GLN A 61 6.09 5.61 -26.51
CA GLN A 61 5.68 6.27 -27.75
C GLN A 61 6.60 5.92 -28.92
N LYS A 62 7.92 5.86 -28.69
CA LYS A 62 8.90 5.41 -29.70
C LYS A 62 8.61 3.97 -30.13
N LEU A 63 8.41 3.06 -29.17
CA LEU A 63 8.07 1.66 -29.43
C LEU A 63 6.75 1.49 -30.19
N LYS A 64 5.77 2.38 -30.04
CA LYS A 64 4.48 2.30 -30.75
C LYS A 64 4.51 2.95 -32.13
N ASN A 65 5.20 4.09 -32.26
CA ASN A 65 4.96 5.00 -33.38
C ASN A 65 6.16 5.21 -34.29
N GLU A 66 7.39 4.94 -33.84
CA GLU A 66 8.57 5.16 -34.68
C GLU A 66 8.55 4.24 -35.90
N LYS A 67 8.75 4.81 -37.09
CA LYS A 67 8.77 4.05 -38.34
C LYS A 67 10.17 4.05 -38.89
N PHE A 68 10.57 2.92 -39.47
CA PHE A 68 11.83 2.85 -40.21
C PHE A 68 11.92 3.96 -41.27
N SER A 69 10.83 4.27 -41.95
CA SER A 69 10.74 5.34 -42.97
C SER A 69 11.20 6.72 -42.50
N ASP A 70 11.12 6.98 -41.19
CA ASP A 70 11.37 8.29 -40.62
C ASP A 70 12.84 8.42 -40.16
N THR A 71 13.64 7.36 -40.30
CA THR A 71 15.02 7.28 -39.81
C THR A 71 16.05 7.65 -40.87
N GLU A 72 17.25 8.04 -40.41
CA GLU A 72 18.42 8.23 -41.27
C GLU A 72 18.86 6.92 -41.95
N ALA A 73 18.78 5.80 -41.22
CA ALA A 73 19.08 4.47 -41.76
C ALA A 73 18.22 4.13 -42.99
N TYR A 74 16.96 4.55 -43.02
CA TYR A 74 16.10 4.39 -44.21
C TYR A 74 16.55 5.25 -45.39
N ARG A 75 17.07 6.46 -45.13
CA ARG A 75 17.65 7.31 -46.19
C ARG A 75 18.90 6.66 -46.79
N HIS A 76 19.76 6.10 -45.95
CA HIS A 76 20.94 5.34 -46.39
C HIS A 76 20.53 4.10 -47.20
N TYR A 77 19.55 3.36 -46.70
CA TYR A 77 19.01 2.17 -47.39
C TYR A 77 18.41 2.51 -48.75
N ASN A 78 17.64 3.59 -48.88
CA ASN A 78 17.10 4.03 -50.16
C ASN A 78 18.20 4.51 -51.12
N SER A 79 19.21 5.22 -50.60
CA SER A 79 20.37 5.67 -51.39
C SER A 79 21.16 4.46 -51.92
N TYR A 80 21.37 3.46 -51.08
CA TYR A 80 21.94 2.16 -51.46
C TYR A 80 21.14 1.51 -52.59
N LEU A 81 19.82 1.37 -52.42
CA LEU A 81 18.95 0.75 -53.43
C LEU A 81 18.97 1.51 -54.75
N ALA A 82 19.03 2.85 -54.72
CA ALA A 82 19.14 3.67 -55.92
C ALA A 82 20.48 3.46 -56.64
N LEU A 83 21.59 3.48 -55.91
CA LEU A 83 22.94 3.21 -56.45
C LEU A 83 23.06 1.80 -57.00
N LYS A 84 22.57 0.78 -56.27
CA LYS A 84 22.52 -0.62 -56.72
C LYS A 84 21.75 -0.79 -58.03
N LYS A 85 20.72 0.03 -58.26
CA LYS A 85 19.90 0.00 -59.47
C LYS A 85 20.53 0.73 -60.67
N SER A 86 21.50 1.61 -60.43
CA SER A 86 22.13 2.42 -61.47
C SER A 86 22.93 1.57 -62.48
N ALA A 87 22.88 1.97 -63.76
CA ALA A 87 23.35 1.15 -64.87
C ALA A 87 24.88 0.99 -64.86
N ASP A 88 25.60 2.03 -64.47
CA ASP A 88 27.05 2.10 -64.29
C ASP A 88 27.52 1.17 -63.16
N ILE A 89 26.92 1.25 -61.98
CA ILE A 89 27.23 0.36 -60.85
C ILE A 89 26.88 -1.10 -61.19
N LYS A 90 25.74 -1.37 -61.83
CA LYS A 90 25.39 -2.73 -62.29
C LYS A 90 26.42 -3.30 -63.26
N THR A 91 26.88 -2.48 -64.19
CA THR A 91 27.88 -2.89 -65.18
C THR A 91 29.21 -3.18 -64.51
N TYR A 92 29.64 -2.32 -63.58
CA TYR A 92 30.80 -2.54 -62.75
C TYR A 92 30.70 -3.87 -61.98
N LEU A 93 29.62 -4.08 -61.22
CA LEU A 93 29.42 -5.29 -60.42
C LEU A 93 29.39 -6.56 -61.29
N ARG A 94 28.76 -6.51 -62.46
CA ARG A 94 28.74 -7.64 -63.40
C ARG A 94 30.14 -7.95 -63.94
N PHE A 95 30.93 -6.93 -64.26
CA PHE A 95 32.30 -7.09 -64.74
C PHE A 95 33.18 -7.76 -63.68
N VAL A 96 33.10 -7.29 -62.42
CA VAL A 96 33.79 -7.90 -61.27
C VAL A 96 33.32 -9.35 -61.05
N GLN A 97 32.01 -9.57 -60.97
CA GLN A 97 31.41 -10.90 -60.73
C GLN A 97 31.74 -11.92 -61.81
N SER A 98 31.96 -11.48 -63.05
CA SER A 98 32.37 -12.36 -64.15
C SER A 98 33.80 -12.91 -64.02
N GLY A 99 34.58 -12.42 -63.05
CA GLY A 99 36.00 -12.76 -62.89
C GLY A 99 36.92 -12.11 -63.92
N LYS A 100 36.37 -11.32 -64.85
CA LYS A 100 37.14 -10.61 -65.88
C LYS A 100 38.12 -9.60 -65.29
N GLU A 101 37.76 -8.93 -64.19
CA GLU A 101 38.66 -8.01 -63.48
C GLU A 101 39.92 -8.73 -62.99
N ALA A 102 39.75 -9.72 -62.10
CA ALA A 102 40.86 -10.46 -61.52
C ALA A 102 41.73 -11.13 -62.59
N LYS A 103 41.10 -11.70 -63.62
CA LYS A 103 41.83 -12.27 -64.77
C LYS A 103 42.60 -11.19 -65.55
N LEU A 104 41.99 -10.04 -65.80
CA LEU A 104 42.65 -8.94 -66.50
C LEU A 104 43.83 -8.39 -65.71
N GLU A 105 43.67 -8.15 -64.41
CA GLU A 105 44.74 -7.66 -63.52
C GLU A 105 45.92 -8.63 -63.49
N SER A 106 45.65 -9.93 -63.30
CA SER A 106 46.68 -10.96 -63.33
C SER A 106 47.40 -11.06 -64.68
N LEU A 107 46.69 -10.92 -65.80
CA LEU A 107 47.30 -11.00 -67.13
C LEU A 107 48.09 -9.76 -67.51
N LEU A 108 47.69 -8.57 -67.04
CA LEU A 108 48.42 -7.32 -67.28
C LEU A 108 49.84 -7.35 -66.68
N GLU A 109 50.03 -8.10 -65.58
CA GLU A 109 51.32 -8.30 -64.92
C GLU A 109 52.06 -9.56 -65.41
N SER A 110 51.46 -10.34 -66.31
CA SER A 110 52.07 -11.59 -66.78
C SER A 110 53.32 -11.33 -67.63
N PRO A 111 54.37 -12.16 -67.52
CA PRO A 111 55.58 -12.02 -68.34
C PRO A 111 55.28 -12.01 -69.84
N VAL A 112 54.30 -12.80 -70.27
CA VAL A 112 53.86 -12.89 -71.68
C VAL A 112 53.27 -11.56 -72.16
N TYR A 113 52.44 -10.91 -71.36
CA TYR A 113 51.84 -9.63 -71.75
C TYR A 113 52.84 -8.46 -71.64
N LEU A 114 53.73 -8.50 -70.64
CA LEU A 114 54.81 -7.51 -70.52
C LEU A 114 55.79 -7.60 -71.69
N GLU A 115 56.19 -8.81 -72.10
CA GLU A 115 57.00 -9.06 -73.30
C GLU A 115 56.27 -8.54 -74.56
N PHE A 116 54.97 -8.83 -74.68
CA PHE A 116 54.14 -8.30 -75.77
C PHE A 116 54.15 -6.77 -75.80
N LYS A 117 53.99 -6.11 -74.64
CA LYS A 117 53.98 -4.65 -74.55
C LYS A 117 55.34 -4.01 -74.87
N GLU A 118 56.42 -4.63 -74.41
CA GLU A 118 57.78 -4.19 -74.71
C GLU A 118 58.06 -4.31 -76.21
N LEU A 119 57.77 -5.45 -76.82
CA LEU A 119 57.93 -5.65 -78.27
C LEU A 119 56.98 -4.75 -79.08
N GLU A 120 55.75 -4.54 -78.64
CA GLU A 120 54.83 -3.56 -79.26
C GLU A 120 55.44 -2.16 -79.22
N MET A 121 56.07 -1.74 -78.12
CA MET A 121 56.73 -0.44 -78.02
C MET A 121 57.98 -0.33 -78.92
N ILE A 122 58.84 -1.35 -78.92
CA ILE A 122 60.06 -1.41 -79.72
C ILE A 122 59.72 -1.35 -81.21
N THR A 123 58.77 -2.16 -81.66
CA THR A 123 58.39 -2.28 -83.08
C THR A 123 57.71 -1.03 -83.64
N HIS A 124 57.03 -0.25 -82.79
CA HIS A 124 56.47 1.06 -83.15
C HIS A 124 57.47 2.22 -83.04
N SER A 125 58.70 1.98 -82.57
CA SER A 125 59.72 3.03 -82.48
C SER A 125 60.22 3.47 -83.87
N SER A 126 60.60 4.74 -83.98
CA SER A 126 61.14 5.29 -85.24
C SER A 126 62.42 4.58 -85.70
N ALA A 127 63.24 4.11 -84.74
CA ALA A 127 64.45 3.33 -85.00
C ALA A 127 64.13 1.97 -85.65
N PHE A 128 63.12 1.28 -85.14
CA PHE A 128 62.69 0.00 -85.69
C PHE A 128 62.05 0.15 -87.08
N VAL A 129 61.21 1.16 -87.27
CA VAL A 129 60.62 1.49 -88.59
C VAL A 129 61.70 1.81 -89.63
N ALA A 130 62.81 2.44 -89.23
CA ALA A 130 63.96 2.67 -90.10
C ALA A 130 64.74 1.37 -90.41
N ALA A 131 64.90 0.50 -89.42
CA ALA A 131 65.53 -0.82 -89.59
C ALA A 131 64.74 -1.70 -90.59
N GLN A 132 63.40 -1.62 -90.58
CA GLN A 132 62.53 -2.37 -91.50
C GLN A 132 62.74 -2.07 -92.99
N LYS A 133 63.30 -0.91 -93.32
CA LYS A 133 63.56 -0.48 -94.71
C LYS A 133 64.92 -0.95 -95.25
N LYS A 134 65.76 -1.57 -94.42
CA LYS A 134 67.08 -2.07 -94.84
C LYS A 134 66.93 -3.40 -95.59
N LYS A 135 67.78 -3.64 -96.60
CA LYS A 135 67.69 -4.82 -97.49
C LYS A 135 67.91 -6.16 -96.77
N ASP A 136 68.63 -6.13 -95.67
CA ASP A 136 68.99 -7.27 -94.82
C ASP A 136 68.03 -7.49 -93.64
N PHE A 137 66.97 -6.69 -93.51
CA PHE A 137 66.01 -6.75 -92.39
C PHE A 137 65.51 -8.17 -92.12
N LYS A 138 65.24 -8.97 -93.16
CA LYS A 138 64.74 -10.37 -93.02
C LYS A 138 65.64 -11.27 -92.17
N ASN A 139 66.92 -10.95 -92.02
CA ASN A 139 67.91 -11.71 -91.25
C ASN A 139 68.40 -10.95 -90.00
N SER A 140 67.72 -9.86 -89.62
CA SER A 140 68.08 -9.01 -88.47
C SER A 140 67.36 -9.42 -87.19
N ASP A 141 67.90 -9.01 -86.04
CA ASP A 141 67.27 -9.19 -84.73
C ASP A 141 65.91 -8.50 -84.67
N GLU A 142 65.73 -7.38 -85.39
CA GLU A 142 64.47 -6.68 -85.51
C GLU A 142 63.40 -7.51 -86.24
N ALA A 143 63.75 -8.32 -87.24
CA ALA A 143 62.79 -9.24 -87.87
C ALA A 143 62.39 -10.41 -86.95
N ILE A 144 63.30 -10.85 -86.08
CA ILE A 144 63.01 -11.86 -85.05
C ILE A 144 62.04 -11.27 -84.02
N GLN A 145 62.28 -10.04 -83.55
CA GLN A 145 61.39 -9.30 -82.66
C GLN A 145 60.01 -9.07 -83.27
N LEU A 146 59.92 -8.72 -84.57
CA LEU A 146 58.63 -8.55 -85.27
C LEU A 146 57.86 -9.87 -85.37
N LYS A 147 58.56 -10.97 -85.68
CA LYS A 147 57.93 -12.31 -85.72
C LYS A 147 57.42 -12.72 -84.35
N ARG A 148 58.22 -12.50 -83.30
CA ARG A 148 57.82 -12.79 -81.91
C ARG A 148 56.61 -11.95 -81.48
N LEU A 149 56.56 -10.67 -81.86
CA LEU A 149 55.38 -9.84 -81.64
C LEU A 149 54.14 -10.43 -82.32
N HIS A 150 54.21 -10.81 -83.60
CA HIS A 150 53.09 -11.45 -84.31
C HIS A 150 52.66 -12.79 -83.67
N ASP A 151 53.60 -13.56 -83.11
CA ASP A 151 53.28 -14.80 -82.40
C ASP A 151 52.60 -14.52 -81.04
N LEU A 152 53.05 -13.49 -80.32
CA LEU A 152 52.40 -13.02 -79.08
C LEU A 152 51.01 -12.42 -79.36
N GLU A 153 50.79 -11.75 -80.50
CA GLU A 153 49.46 -11.28 -80.91
C GLU A 153 48.45 -12.43 -81.11
N LYS A 154 48.94 -13.65 -81.37
CA LYS A 154 48.11 -14.85 -81.49
C LYS A 154 47.85 -15.53 -80.15
N ASN A 155 48.58 -15.19 -79.09
CA ASN A 155 48.41 -15.77 -77.77
C ASN A 155 47.04 -15.41 -77.18
N ASP A 156 46.37 -16.39 -76.56
CA ASP A 156 44.99 -16.23 -76.07
C ASP A 156 44.88 -15.23 -74.90
N ASP A 157 45.91 -15.11 -74.06
CA ASP A 157 45.94 -14.14 -72.97
C ASP A 157 46.13 -12.72 -73.51
N VAL A 158 47.04 -12.54 -74.47
CA VAL A 158 47.25 -11.25 -75.15
C VAL A 158 45.97 -10.82 -75.89
N LYS A 159 45.32 -11.73 -76.60
CA LYS A 159 44.02 -11.48 -77.25
C LYS A 159 42.94 -11.13 -76.24
N PHE A 160 42.86 -11.86 -75.13
CA PHE A 160 41.90 -11.59 -74.07
C PHE A 160 42.09 -10.19 -73.50
N VAL A 161 43.33 -9.80 -73.15
CA VAL A 161 43.63 -8.48 -72.61
C VAL A 161 43.29 -7.39 -73.64
N LYS A 162 43.75 -7.50 -74.89
CA LYS A 162 43.44 -6.52 -75.95
C LYS A 162 41.93 -6.40 -76.17
N HIS A 163 41.22 -7.50 -76.31
CA HIS A 163 39.77 -7.50 -76.52
C HIS A 163 39.02 -6.89 -75.32
N THR A 164 39.42 -7.26 -74.11
CA THR A 164 38.80 -6.76 -72.88
C THR A 164 39.02 -5.26 -72.72
N LEU A 165 40.26 -4.77 -72.86
CA LEU A 165 40.57 -3.33 -72.76
C LEU A 165 39.83 -2.47 -73.80
N MET A 166 39.56 -3.01 -74.98
CA MET A 166 38.81 -2.30 -76.04
C MET A 166 37.28 -2.37 -75.87
N SER A 167 36.78 -3.28 -75.03
CA SER A 167 35.34 -3.52 -74.88
C SER A 167 34.61 -2.31 -74.29
N ALA A 168 33.37 -2.07 -74.73
CA ALA A 168 32.50 -1.05 -74.14
C ALA A 168 32.20 -1.33 -72.65
N GLU A 169 32.23 -2.61 -72.27
CA GLU A 169 32.04 -3.08 -70.90
C GLU A 169 33.21 -2.62 -69.99
N TYR A 170 34.47 -2.82 -70.42
CA TYR A 170 35.64 -2.36 -69.66
C TYR A 170 35.75 -0.83 -69.59
N LYS A 171 35.39 -0.11 -70.67
CA LYS A 171 35.32 1.36 -70.64
C LYS A 171 34.34 1.84 -69.56
N SER A 172 33.15 1.24 -69.50
CA SER A 172 32.17 1.52 -68.45
C SER A 172 32.71 1.18 -67.05
N TYR A 173 33.32 0.00 -66.89
CA TYR A 173 33.94 -0.42 -65.62
C TYR A 173 35.04 0.54 -65.15
N SER A 174 35.99 0.89 -66.02
CA SER A 174 37.16 1.73 -65.68
C SER A 174 36.76 3.15 -65.26
N THR A 175 35.71 3.72 -65.85
CA THR A 175 35.16 5.02 -65.42
C THR A 175 34.57 4.99 -64.00
N VAL A 176 34.11 3.82 -63.55
CA VAL A 176 33.44 3.64 -62.24
C VAL A 176 34.42 3.18 -61.17
N LYS A 177 35.45 2.38 -61.52
CA LYS A 177 36.40 1.72 -60.60
C LYS A 177 36.98 2.63 -59.52
N ASN A 178 37.25 3.90 -59.86
CA ASN A 178 37.82 4.89 -58.92
C ASN A 178 36.87 6.06 -58.67
N SER A 179 35.58 5.90 -58.93
CA SER A 179 34.60 6.98 -58.77
C SER A 179 34.18 7.14 -57.31
N ALA A 180 33.96 8.38 -56.87
CA ALA A 180 33.38 8.67 -55.54
C ALA A 180 32.02 7.97 -55.34
N ARG A 181 31.27 7.77 -56.44
CA ARG A 181 29.98 7.07 -56.47
C ARG A 181 30.10 5.59 -56.11
N LEU A 182 31.13 4.90 -56.61
CA LEU A 182 31.40 3.50 -56.24
C LEU A 182 31.83 3.39 -54.77
N ILE A 183 32.69 4.30 -54.31
CA ILE A 183 33.11 4.36 -52.90
C ILE A 183 31.89 4.51 -51.99
N GLU A 184 30.97 5.41 -52.34
CA GLU A 184 29.73 5.60 -51.59
C GLU A 184 28.83 4.35 -51.63
N PHE A 185 28.69 3.72 -52.80
CA PHE A 185 27.96 2.45 -52.91
C PHE A 185 28.55 1.37 -51.99
N GLN A 186 29.87 1.21 -51.97
CA GLN A 186 30.55 0.21 -51.13
C GLN A 186 30.38 0.49 -49.64
N LYS A 187 30.48 1.76 -49.21
CA LYS A 187 30.20 2.16 -47.83
C LYS A 187 28.77 1.84 -47.42
N LEU A 188 27.81 2.18 -48.27
CA LEU A 188 26.41 1.90 -48.02
C LEU A 188 26.10 0.40 -48.07
N ASP A 189 26.72 -0.37 -48.96
CA ASP A 189 26.60 -1.83 -49.05
C ASP A 189 27.11 -2.49 -47.76
N GLN A 190 28.27 -2.04 -47.25
CA GLN A 190 28.81 -2.50 -45.98
C GLN A 190 27.89 -2.13 -44.81
N TYR A 191 27.35 -0.91 -44.78
CA TYR A 191 26.43 -0.46 -43.74
C TYR A 191 25.13 -1.27 -43.73
N VAL A 192 24.48 -1.45 -44.89
CA VAL A 192 23.20 -2.19 -44.96
C VAL A 192 23.36 -3.70 -44.79
N SER A 193 24.57 -4.22 -45.00
CA SER A 193 24.91 -5.62 -44.76
C SER A 193 25.38 -5.88 -43.33
N SER A 194 25.57 -4.83 -42.53
CA SER A 194 25.92 -4.96 -41.11
C SER A 194 24.78 -5.60 -40.32
N GLN A 195 25.13 -6.39 -39.31
CA GLN A 195 24.14 -7.04 -38.45
C GLN A 195 23.33 -5.97 -37.69
N GLU A 196 23.98 -4.87 -37.31
CA GLU A 196 23.39 -3.74 -36.62
C GLU A 196 22.25 -3.11 -37.44
N PHE A 197 22.44 -2.90 -38.75
CA PHE A 197 21.39 -2.36 -39.62
C PHE A 197 20.25 -3.35 -39.81
N ILE A 198 20.57 -4.63 -40.03
CA ILE A 198 19.57 -5.69 -40.23
C ILE A 198 18.67 -5.81 -39.00
N ASP A 199 19.27 -5.84 -37.82
CA ASP A 199 18.55 -5.92 -36.55
C ASP A 199 17.73 -4.65 -36.28
N PHE A 200 18.31 -3.47 -36.51
CA PHE A 200 17.61 -2.20 -36.35
C PHE A 200 16.38 -2.08 -37.26
N LYS A 201 16.53 -2.43 -38.54
CA LYS A 201 15.44 -2.43 -39.51
C LYS A 201 14.37 -3.45 -39.11
N SER A 202 14.77 -4.68 -38.79
CA SER A 202 13.87 -5.74 -38.35
C SER A 202 13.07 -5.34 -37.11
N PHE A 203 13.74 -4.74 -36.12
CA PHE A 203 13.12 -4.22 -34.91
C PHE A 203 12.07 -3.15 -35.20
N LEU A 204 12.38 -2.15 -36.05
CA LEU A 204 11.42 -1.09 -36.40
C LEU A 204 10.30 -1.57 -37.33
N GLU A 205 10.49 -2.65 -38.09
CA GLU A 205 9.45 -3.25 -38.92
C GLU A 205 8.55 -4.23 -38.15
N ASP A 206 8.95 -4.69 -36.96
CA ASP A 206 8.13 -5.55 -36.10
C ASP A 206 6.95 -4.78 -35.48
N LYS A 207 5.75 -5.00 -36.05
CA LYS A 207 4.48 -4.44 -35.56
C LYS A 207 4.13 -4.85 -34.12
N LYS A 208 4.72 -5.93 -33.60
CA LYS A 208 4.51 -6.43 -32.24
C LYS A 208 5.63 -6.06 -31.28
N ARG A 209 6.62 -5.25 -31.69
CA ARG A 209 7.78 -4.89 -30.85
C ARG A 209 7.38 -4.29 -29.50
N PHE A 210 6.33 -3.47 -29.45
CA PHE A 210 5.81 -2.94 -28.18
C PHE A 210 5.32 -4.06 -27.27
N PHE A 211 4.49 -4.99 -27.77
CA PHE A 211 3.98 -6.10 -26.96
C PHE A 211 5.05 -7.10 -26.51
N LYS A 212 6.23 -7.09 -27.14
CA LYS A 212 7.41 -7.88 -26.75
C LYS A 212 8.38 -7.13 -25.84
N SER A 213 8.14 -5.84 -25.61
CA SER A 213 9.05 -4.96 -24.86
C SER A 213 8.90 -5.14 -23.34
N GLN A 214 9.95 -4.77 -22.61
CA GLN A 214 9.91 -4.69 -21.15
C GLN A 214 8.88 -3.66 -20.68
N GLU A 215 8.73 -2.54 -21.40
CA GLU A 215 7.76 -1.50 -21.09
C GLU A 215 6.32 -2.03 -21.09
N TYR A 216 5.97 -2.90 -22.05
CA TYR A 216 4.65 -3.51 -22.06
C TYR A 216 4.42 -4.43 -20.85
N SER A 217 5.41 -5.26 -20.52
CA SER A 217 5.33 -6.12 -19.33
C SER A 217 5.17 -5.31 -18.03
N LEU A 218 5.89 -4.20 -17.88
CA LEU A 218 5.77 -3.31 -16.72
C LEU A 218 4.38 -2.64 -16.64
N LEU A 219 3.80 -2.25 -17.78
CA LEU A 219 2.43 -1.72 -17.84
C LEU A 219 1.38 -2.78 -17.48
N GLN A 220 1.58 -4.05 -17.88
CA GLN A 220 0.70 -5.15 -17.49
C GLN A 220 0.79 -5.39 -15.98
N GLU A 221 2.00 -5.50 -15.43
CA GLU A 221 2.23 -5.68 -14.00
C GLU A 221 1.56 -4.58 -13.16
N TYR A 222 1.76 -3.31 -13.56
CA TYR A 222 1.09 -2.17 -12.91
C TYR A 222 -0.43 -2.32 -12.98
N SER A 223 -0.98 -2.59 -14.18
CA SER A 223 -2.42 -2.72 -14.38
C SER A 223 -3.02 -3.90 -13.60
N GLU A 224 -2.28 -4.98 -13.40
CA GLU A 224 -2.74 -6.14 -12.64
C GLU A 224 -2.88 -5.79 -11.15
N ILE A 225 -1.87 -5.12 -10.58
CA ILE A 225 -1.91 -4.67 -9.18
C ILE A 225 -3.00 -3.62 -8.99
N GLU A 226 -3.07 -2.61 -9.87
CA GLU A 226 -4.08 -1.54 -9.84
C GLU A 226 -5.51 -2.10 -9.83
N LYS A 227 -5.74 -3.17 -10.62
CA LYS A 227 -7.06 -3.79 -10.75
C LYS A 227 -7.38 -4.80 -9.66
N SER A 228 -6.41 -5.21 -8.85
CA SER A 228 -6.63 -6.15 -7.75
C SER A 228 -7.62 -5.60 -6.72
N ASP A 229 -8.45 -6.47 -6.17
CA ASP A 229 -9.46 -6.08 -5.17
C ASP A 229 -8.81 -5.56 -3.89
N ASP A 230 -7.67 -6.13 -3.50
CA ASP A 230 -6.89 -5.70 -2.35
C ASP A 230 -6.37 -4.25 -2.52
N HIS A 231 -5.80 -3.93 -3.69
CA HIS A 231 -5.30 -2.59 -3.96
C HIS A 231 -6.42 -1.55 -4.01
N LYS A 232 -7.52 -1.89 -4.70
CA LYS A 232 -8.72 -1.02 -4.76
C LYS A 232 -9.29 -0.79 -3.37
N TRP A 233 -9.45 -1.84 -2.57
CA TRP A 233 -9.91 -1.73 -1.19
C TRP A 233 -8.95 -0.87 -0.37
N PHE A 234 -7.63 -1.07 -0.51
CA PHE A 234 -6.62 -0.30 0.20
C PHE A 234 -6.70 1.19 -0.13
N LEU A 235 -6.73 1.59 -1.41
CA LEU A 235 -6.82 3.00 -1.81
C LEU A 235 -8.13 3.65 -1.35
N GLN A 236 -9.26 2.95 -1.46
CA GLN A 236 -10.55 3.44 -0.96
C GLN A 236 -10.54 3.62 0.56
N THR A 237 -9.92 2.68 1.27
CA THR A 237 -9.79 2.70 2.72
C THR A 237 -8.83 3.80 3.17
N LYS A 238 -7.69 3.98 2.49
CA LYS A 238 -6.71 5.06 2.72
C LYS A 238 -7.37 6.43 2.60
N LYS A 239 -8.29 6.60 1.63
CA LYS A 239 -9.05 7.85 1.44
C LYS A 239 -10.04 8.13 2.58
N LYS A 240 -10.77 7.11 3.06
CA LYS A 240 -11.77 7.29 4.14
C LYS A 240 -11.14 7.32 5.53
N TYR A 241 -10.09 6.54 5.72
CA TYR A 241 -9.30 6.34 6.92
C TYR A 241 -10.14 6.20 8.21
N PRO A 242 -10.94 5.12 8.34
CA PRO A 242 -11.85 4.95 9.48
C PRO A 242 -11.12 4.53 10.78
N PHE A 243 -9.79 4.45 10.78
CA PHE A 243 -9.00 3.85 11.86
C PHE A 243 -8.57 4.82 12.96
N LYS A 244 -8.84 6.12 12.82
CA LYS A 244 -8.40 7.16 13.77
C LYS A 244 -8.77 6.85 15.23
N ASP A 245 -9.95 6.27 15.46
CA ASP A 245 -10.38 5.91 16.82
C ASP A 245 -9.59 4.73 17.38
N ILE A 246 -9.26 3.72 16.57
CA ILE A 246 -8.47 2.56 16.99
C ILE A 246 -7.02 2.98 17.28
N GLU A 247 -6.43 3.79 16.41
CA GLU A 247 -5.03 4.21 16.53
C GLU A 247 -4.73 4.94 17.83
N ARG A 248 -5.68 5.80 18.25
CA ARG A 248 -5.55 6.57 19.49
C ARG A 248 -5.72 5.73 20.75
N LEU A 249 -6.29 4.53 20.69
CA LEU A 249 -6.54 3.72 21.89
C LEU A 249 -5.28 2.93 22.27
N GLN A 250 -4.91 3.00 23.54
CA GLN A 250 -3.90 2.15 24.15
C GLN A 250 -4.48 1.52 25.41
N LEU A 251 -4.66 0.20 25.39
CA LEU A 251 -5.21 -0.54 26.51
C LEU A 251 -4.35 -0.34 27.76
N SER A 252 -4.99 0.01 28.87
CA SER A 252 -4.34 0.32 30.15
C SER A 252 -4.89 -0.49 31.32
N PHE A 253 -6.09 -1.03 31.19
CA PHE A 253 -6.68 -1.99 32.13
C PHE A 253 -7.80 -2.78 31.45
N ASP A 254 -7.83 -4.09 31.60
CA ASP A 254 -8.90 -4.95 31.08
C ASP A 254 -9.17 -6.15 31.96
N ASP A 255 -10.42 -6.48 32.23
CA ASP A 255 -10.78 -7.74 32.89
C ASP A 255 -11.96 -8.36 32.14
N ASP A 256 -11.72 -9.52 31.53
CA ASP A 256 -12.74 -10.36 30.89
C ASP A 256 -13.35 -11.37 31.89
N PHE A 257 -12.95 -11.33 33.17
CA PHE A 257 -13.50 -12.14 34.26
C PHE A 257 -13.47 -13.67 34.04
N ASP A 258 -12.53 -14.16 33.24
CA ASP A 258 -12.31 -15.60 32.95
C ASP A 258 -11.90 -16.42 34.18
N ALA A 259 -11.39 -15.77 35.22
CA ALA A 259 -10.96 -16.43 36.45
C ALA A 259 -12.16 -16.97 37.26
N GLN A 260 -11.97 -18.12 37.92
CA GLN A 260 -13.01 -18.75 38.77
C GLN A 260 -13.46 -17.88 39.95
N LYS A 261 -12.66 -16.88 40.34
CA LYS A 261 -12.94 -15.93 41.41
C LYS A 261 -12.49 -14.56 40.96
N LEU A 262 -13.15 -13.52 41.49
CA LEU A 262 -12.73 -12.14 41.32
C LEU A 262 -11.28 -11.95 41.77
N ASP A 263 -10.46 -11.35 40.91
CA ASP A 263 -9.06 -11.08 41.20
C ASP A 263 -8.93 -9.98 42.27
N ALA A 264 -8.59 -10.38 43.49
CA ALA A 264 -8.44 -9.48 44.63
C ALA A 264 -7.22 -8.54 44.52
N SER A 265 -6.27 -8.80 43.61
CA SER A 265 -5.18 -7.85 43.31
C SER A 265 -5.63 -6.69 42.43
N ARG A 266 -6.80 -6.83 41.80
CA ARG A 266 -7.39 -5.86 40.87
C ARG A 266 -8.61 -5.21 41.45
N TRP A 267 -9.43 -5.94 42.19
CA TRP A 267 -10.73 -5.50 42.67
C TRP A 267 -10.87 -5.63 44.18
N ILE A 268 -11.45 -4.60 44.80
CA ILE A 268 -11.93 -4.66 46.19
C ILE A 268 -13.45 -4.61 46.23
N THR A 269 -14.01 -5.24 47.26
CA THR A 269 -15.44 -5.60 47.35
C THR A 269 -16.25 -4.73 48.31
N GLY A 270 -15.72 -3.55 48.66
CA GLY A 270 -16.33 -2.55 49.53
C GLY A 270 -15.82 -1.16 49.16
N TYR A 271 -16.35 -0.11 49.79
CA TYR A 271 -15.84 1.24 49.55
C TYR A 271 -14.33 1.32 49.84
N TYR A 272 -13.59 2.00 48.94
CA TYR A 272 -12.13 2.09 48.98
C TYR A 272 -11.62 2.53 50.36
N TRP A 273 -12.18 3.60 50.93
CA TRP A 273 -11.74 4.11 52.23
C TRP A 273 -12.04 3.16 53.39
N GLY A 274 -13.08 2.33 53.29
CA GLY A 274 -13.36 1.30 54.30
C GLY A 274 -12.27 0.23 54.30
N LYS A 275 -11.95 -0.28 53.10
CA LYS A 275 -10.89 -1.29 52.95
C LYS A 275 -9.52 -0.71 53.27
N ALA A 276 -9.20 0.49 52.80
CA ALA A 276 -7.89 1.12 52.96
C ALA A 276 -7.60 1.56 54.40
N LEU A 277 -8.59 2.11 55.13
CA LEU A 277 -8.36 2.65 56.47
C LEU A 277 -8.77 1.70 57.60
N LEU A 278 -9.80 0.89 57.38
CA LEU A 278 -10.38 0.05 58.44
C LEU A 278 -10.10 -1.44 58.22
N ASN A 279 -9.60 -1.83 57.04
CA ASN A 279 -9.60 -3.21 56.57
C ASN A 279 -10.99 -3.87 56.75
N ASP A 280 -12.04 -3.08 56.56
CA ASP A 280 -13.43 -3.46 56.83
C ASP A 280 -14.37 -2.84 55.78
N SER A 281 -15.64 -3.24 55.77
CA SER A 281 -16.67 -2.67 54.90
C SER A 281 -17.63 -1.78 55.69
N TYR A 282 -18.13 -0.75 55.03
CA TYR A 282 -19.22 0.07 55.52
C TYR A 282 -20.07 0.52 54.33
N VAL A 283 -21.25 1.05 54.63
CA VAL A 283 -22.14 1.69 53.66
C VAL A 283 -22.46 3.12 54.09
N LEU A 284 -22.89 3.96 53.16
CA LEU A 284 -23.20 5.36 53.44
C LEU A 284 -24.58 5.50 54.09
N ALA A 285 -24.77 6.57 54.86
CA ALA A 285 -26.08 6.91 55.42
C ALA A 285 -27.16 6.98 54.31
N GLY A 286 -28.24 6.23 54.50
CA GLY A 286 -29.34 6.11 53.53
C GLY A 286 -29.31 4.84 52.69
N GLU A 287 -28.16 4.16 52.59
CA GLU A 287 -28.06 2.85 51.95
C GLU A 287 -28.70 1.77 52.85
N LYS A 288 -29.51 0.90 52.24
CA LYS A 288 -30.33 -0.11 52.95
C LYS A 288 -29.79 -1.53 52.85
N GLN A 289 -28.68 -1.70 52.14
CA GLN A 289 -27.95 -2.95 51.99
C GLN A 289 -26.64 -2.95 52.76
N ASN A 290 -26.11 -4.13 53.07
CA ASN A 290 -24.71 -4.32 53.42
C ASN A 290 -23.95 -4.92 52.22
N PHE A 291 -22.67 -4.57 52.03
CA PHE A 291 -21.84 -5.19 50.98
C PHE A 291 -21.20 -6.49 51.48
N SER A 292 -21.23 -7.53 50.66
CA SER A 292 -20.75 -8.86 51.00
C SER A 292 -20.08 -9.56 49.81
N ASP A 293 -18.95 -10.24 50.05
CA ASP A 293 -18.24 -10.98 49.00
C ASP A 293 -19.05 -12.17 48.47
N LYS A 294 -19.98 -12.70 49.28
CA LYS A 294 -20.91 -13.77 48.86
C LYS A 294 -21.90 -13.31 47.79
N ASN A 295 -22.00 -12.01 47.57
CA ASN A 295 -22.84 -11.37 46.57
C ASN A 295 -22.12 -11.16 45.24
N ILE A 296 -20.89 -11.65 45.12
CA ILE A 296 -20.11 -11.65 43.89
C ILE A 296 -19.98 -13.08 43.42
N LEU A 297 -20.56 -13.39 42.25
CA LEU A 297 -20.46 -14.69 41.62
C LEU A 297 -19.63 -14.56 40.34
N SER A 298 -18.59 -15.37 40.19
CA SER A 298 -17.78 -15.45 38.97
C SER A 298 -18.08 -16.78 38.27
N ARG A 299 -18.64 -16.74 37.06
CA ARG A 299 -18.99 -17.93 36.29
C ARG A 299 -19.10 -17.58 34.80
N ASP A 300 -18.66 -18.49 33.93
CA ASP A 300 -18.83 -18.40 32.47
C ASP A 300 -18.33 -17.05 31.91
N SER A 301 -17.15 -16.60 32.39
CA SER A 301 -16.54 -15.31 32.00
C SER A 301 -17.41 -14.09 32.29
N VAL A 302 -18.19 -14.17 33.38
CA VAL A 302 -19.07 -13.09 33.86
C VAL A 302 -18.92 -12.95 35.37
N VAL A 303 -18.87 -11.71 35.85
CA VAL A 303 -19.09 -11.39 37.27
C VAL A 303 -20.49 -10.86 37.48
N SER A 304 -21.27 -11.54 38.31
CA SER A 304 -22.61 -11.12 38.72
C SER A 304 -22.60 -10.49 40.11
N LEU A 305 -23.04 -9.24 40.20
CA LEU A 305 -23.29 -8.52 41.46
C LEU A 305 -24.74 -8.76 41.91
N VAL A 306 -24.91 -9.72 42.82
CA VAL A 306 -26.22 -10.22 43.25
C VAL A 306 -26.75 -9.42 44.44
N THR A 307 -27.94 -8.85 44.33
CA THR A 307 -28.66 -8.25 45.46
C THR A 307 -29.64 -9.26 46.03
N ARG A 308 -29.63 -9.47 47.35
CA ARG A 308 -30.45 -10.46 48.05
C ARG A 308 -31.20 -9.84 49.22
N GLN A 309 -32.35 -10.42 49.55
CA GLN A 309 -33.03 -10.16 50.82
C GLN A 309 -32.49 -11.14 51.86
N GLU A 310 -31.50 -10.70 52.62
CA GLU A 310 -30.90 -11.49 53.68
C GLU A 310 -30.49 -10.60 54.85
N ALA A 311 -30.70 -11.10 56.06
CA ALA A 311 -30.30 -10.41 57.28
C ALA A 311 -28.77 -10.41 57.38
N SER A 312 -28.18 -9.24 57.61
CA SER A 312 -26.74 -9.11 57.85
C SER A 312 -26.43 -7.97 58.82
N LYS A 313 -25.27 -8.05 59.47
CA LYS A 313 -24.74 -6.98 60.32
C LYS A 313 -23.63 -6.26 59.59
N GLY A 314 -23.67 -4.93 59.62
CA GLY A 314 -22.65 -4.09 58.99
C GLY A 314 -22.51 -2.76 59.71
N LYS A 315 -21.87 -1.80 59.03
CA LYS A 315 -21.64 -0.45 59.55
C LYS A 315 -22.16 0.59 58.58
N VAL A 316 -22.80 1.61 59.11
CA VAL A 316 -23.14 2.84 58.36
C VAL A 316 -22.15 3.92 58.75
N TRP A 317 -21.58 4.62 57.76
CA TRP A 317 -20.89 5.88 57.97
C TRP A 317 -21.84 7.05 57.75
N ASP A 318 -21.93 7.92 58.74
CA ASP A 318 -22.71 9.15 58.73
C ASP A 318 -21.77 10.33 59.00
N ALA A 319 -21.92 11.42 58.26
CA ALA A 319 -21.02 12.57 58.38
C ALA A 319 -21.09 13.26 59.75
N GLU A 320 -22.24 13.23 60.42
CA GLU A 320 -22.44 13.84 61.74
C GLU A 320 -22.12 12.87 62.87
N ARG A 321 -22.40 11.57 62.67
CA ARG A 321 -22.36 10.56 63.75
C ARG A 321 -21.23 9.55 63.64
N GLY A 322 -20.44 9.58 62.56
CA GLY A 322 -19.37 8.63 62.29
C GLY A 322 -19.88 7.22 62.01
N PHE A 323 -19.06 6.21 62.33
CA PHE A 323 -19.41 4.79 62.11
C PHE A 323 -20.35 4.26 63.19
N ARG A 324 -21.43 3.60 62.77
CA ARG A 324 -22.37 2.91 63.68
C ARG A 324 -22.73 1.52 63.16
N PRO A 325 -22.83 0.51 64.04
CA PRO A 325 -23.33 -0.81 63.64
C PRO A 325 -24.81 -0.74 63.30
N VAL A 326 -25.24 -1.49 62.28
CA VAL A 326 -26.62 -1.55 61.80
C VAL A 326 -26.95 -2.97 61.35
N ASP A 327 -28.16 -3.42 61.66
CA ASP A 327 -28.77 -4.62 61.07
C ASP A 327 -29.42 -4.26 59.73
N PHE A 328 -29.06 -4.98 58.68
CA PHE A 328 -29.57 -4.81 57.32
C PHE A 328 -30.45 -5.99 56.94
N ASN A 329 -31.52 -5.72 56.17
CA ASN A 329 -32.41 -6.75 55.62
C ASN A 329 -32.03 -7.14 54.17
N TYR A 330 -31.04 -6.45 53.61
CA TYR A 330 -30.57 -6.66 52.25
C TYR A 330 -29.05 -6.75 52.24
N SER A 331 -28.53 -7.54 51.30
CA SER A 331 -27.11 -7.53 50.94
C SER A 331 -26.94 -7.30 49.45
N ALA A 332 -25.83 -6.67 49.09
CA ALA A 332 -25.47 -6.42 47.70
C ALA A 332 -23.95 -6.53 47.52
N ALA A 333 -23.47 -6.16 46.33
CA ALA A 333 -22.06 -6.13 46.00
C ALA A 333 -21.64 -4.82 45.34
N ILE A 334 -20.38 -4.50 45.56
CA ILE A 334 -19.61 -3.48 44.85
C ILE A 334 -18.27 -4.11 44.49
N ILE A 335 -17.74 -3.80 43.31
CA ILE A 335 -16.34 -4.04 42.95
C ILE A 335 -15.73 -2.71 42.50
N ASN A 336 -14.50 -2.43 42.91
CA ASN A 336 -13.79 -1.24 42.44
C ASN A 336 -12.27 -1.41 42.42
N THR A 337 -11.60 -0.57 41.62
CA THR A 337 -10.15 -0.61 41.40
C THR A 337 -9.38 0.38 42.27
N GLY A 338 -9.99 0.93 43.34
CA GLY A 338 -9.43 2.07 44.09
C GLY A 338 -8.00 1.89 44.60
N HIS A 339 -7.57 0.64 44.82
CA HIS A 339 -6.24 0.27 45.29
C HIS A 339 -5.25 -0.12 44.18
N SER A 340 -5.73 -0.45 42.98
CA SER A 340 -4.96 -1.13 41.93
C SER A 340 -4.83 -0.28 40.66
N PHE A 341 -5.89 0.44 40.26
CA PHE A 341 -5.95 1.17 39.01
C PHE A 341 -6.72 2.48 39.16
N ARG A 342 -6.04 3.57 38.77
CA ARG A 342 -6.58 4.92 38.63
C ARG A 342 -6.04 5.51 37.35
N GLN A 343 -6.90 6.18 36.58
CA GLN A 343 -6.50 6.79 35.31
C GLN A 343 -7.08 8.19 35.17
N LEU A 344 -6.29 9.09 34.60
CA LEU A 344 -6.73 10.40 34.14
C LEU A 344 -6.95 10.33 32.62
N TYR A 345 -8.15 10.72 32.17
CA TYR A 345 -8.57 10.71 30.76
C TYR A 345 -8.57 9.31 30.13
N GLY A 346 -8.99 9.22 28.87
CA GLY A 346 -9.10 7.98 28.12
C GLY A 346 -10.54 7.52 27.91
N ARG A 347 -10.69 6.27 27.49
CA ARG A 347 -11.97 5.59 27.29
C ARG A 347 -12.19 4.56 28.38
N PHE A 348 -13.36 4.56 29.00
CA PHE A 348 -13.75 3.62 30.06
C PHE A 348 -15.01 2.90 29.63
N GLU A 349 -14.96 1.57 29.55
CA GLU A 349 -16.02 0.73 29.02
C GLU A 349 -16.33 -0.44 29.94
N ALA A 350 -17.61 -0.76 30.03
CA ALA A 350 -18.07 -2.00 30.64
C ALA A 350 -19.24 -2.57 29.84
N LYS A 351 -19.17 -3.87 29.53
CA LYS A 351 -20.28 -4.62 28.96
C LYS A 351 -21.09 -5.24 30.08
N VAL A 352 -22.29 -4.72 30.29
CA VAL A 352 -23.13 -5.11 31.42
C VAL A 352 -24.53 -5.51 30.97
N ARG A 353 -25.11 -6.52 31.61
CA ARG A 353 -26.53 -6.82 31.55
C ARG A 353 -27.14 -6.51 32.89
N LEU A 354 -28.19 -5.70 32.87
CA LEU A 354 -28.82 -5.19 34.08
C LEU A 354 -30.16 -5.87 34.23
N LYS A 355 -30.59 -6.12 35.47
CA LYS A 355 -31.99 -6.46 35.77
C LYS A 355 -32.50 -5.40 36.73
N ASN A 356 -33.34 -4.47 36.27
CA ASN A 356 -33.79 -3.38 37.12
C ASN A 356 -35.10 -3.74 37.84
N VAL A 357 -35.15 -3.58 39.15
CA VAL A 357 -36.39 -3.69 39.93
C VAL A 357 -36.63 -2.41 40.73
N PRO A 358 -37.90 -2.02 40.97
CA PRO A 358 -38.19 -0.84 41.76
C PRO A 358 -37.57 -0.88 43.16
N GLY A 359 -37.00 0.25 43.60
CA GLY A 359 -36.41 0.41 44.94
C GLY A 359 -34.92 0.09 45.05
N MET A 360 -34.24 -0.18 43.93
CA MET A 360 -32.79 -0.29 43.85
C MET A 360 -32.23 0.33 42.57
N TYR A 361 -30.93 0.55 42.52
CA TYR A 361 -30.23 0.94 41.30
C TYR A 361 -28.89 0.22 41.15
N HIS A 362 -28.47 0.06 39.91
CA HIS A 362 -27.13 -0.34 39.51
C HIS A 362 -26.36 0.87 39.03
N ALA A 363 -25.05 0.89 39.23
CA ALA A 363 -24.22 2.00 38.77
C ALA A 363 -22.81 1.55 38.36
N PHE A 364 -22.33 2.16 37.27
CA PHE A 364 -20.92 2.25 36.91
C PHE A 364 -20.48 3.71 37.09
N TRP A 365 -19.53 3.93 37.99
CA TRP A 365 -19.05 5.25 38.35
C TRP A 365 -17.54 5.27 38.53
N MET A 366 -17.00 6.46 38.56
CA MET A 366 -15.59 6.76 38.76
C MET A 366 -15.47 7.76 39.90
N LEU A 367 -14.42 7.63 40.71
CA LEU A 367 -14.17 8.56 41.81
C LEU A 367 -12.69 8.90 41.93
N GLY A 368 -12.44 10.16 42.26
CA GLY A 368 -11.13 10.67 42.58
C GLY A 368 -10.60 10.19 43.95
N GLU A 369 -9.67 10.95 44.50
CA GLU A 369 -9.12 10.67 45.83
C GLU A 369 -10.15 10.98 46.95
N LYS A 370 -10.86 12.11 46.81
CA LYS A 370 -11.88 12.55 47.77
C LYS A 370 -13.28 12.11 47.33
N SER A 371 -14.31 12.51 48.09
CA SER A 371 -15.72 12.28 47.76
C SER A 371 -16.18 12.93 46.44
N VAL A 372 -15.42 13.88 45.92
CA VAL A 372 -15.53 14.45 44.57
C VAL A 372 -14.12 14.78 44.05
N PRO A 373 -13.90 14.88 42.72
CA PRO A 373 -14.83 14.62 41.64
C PRO A 373 -15.31 13.17 41.54
N GLN A 374 -16.56 13.01 41.13
CA GLN A 374 -17.19 11.74 40.76
C GLN A 374 -17.76 11.85 39.34
N ILE A 375 -17.60 10.81 38.53
CA ILE A 375 -18.28 10.70 37.23
C ILE A 375 -19.18 9.46 37.29
N THR A 376 -20.45 9.62 36.95
CA THR A 376 -21.40 8.51 36.77
C THR A 376 -21.45 8.18 35.28
N VAL A 377 -20.93 7.01 34.90
CA VAL A 377 -21.01 6.48 33.54
C VAL A 377 -22.45 6.05 33.25
N PHE A 378 -23.04 5.25 34.15
CA PHE A 378 -24.48 5.05 34.20
C PHE A 378 -24.95 4.81 35.64
N LYS A 379 -26.20 5.16 35.91
CA LYS A 379 -26.95 4.78 37.11
C LYS A 379 -28.39 4.46 36.72
N THR A 380 -28.86 3.23 36.92
CA THR A 380 -30.24 2.88 36.58
C THR A 380 -31.24 3.65 37.43
N ASN A 381 -32.41 3.93 36.87
CA ASN A 381 -33.44 4.63 37.62
C ASN A 381 -34.24 3.63 38.48
N PRO A 382 -34.34 3.84 39.81
CA PRO A 382 -35.05 2.93 40.71
C PRO A 382 -36.57 2.91 40.52
N LYS A 383 -37.10 3.70 39.58
CA LYS A 383 -38.54 3.78 39.25
C LYS A 383 -38.83 3.43 37.78
N SER A 384 -37.82 3.22 36.94
CA SER A 384 -38.00 2.97 35.51
C SER A 384 -36.85 2.16 34.92
N SER A 385 -37.13 1.05 34.24
CA SER A 385 -36.12 0.27 33.51
C SER A 385 -35.75 0.84 32.14
N LYS A 386 -36.41 1.92 31.71
CA LYS A 386 -36.16 2.59 30.42
C LYS A 386 -35.21 3.77 30.53
N HIS A 387 -34.78 4.11 31.75
CA HIS A 387 -34.00 5.30 32.02
C HIS A 387 -32.76 4.98 32.84
N PHE A 388 -31.68 5.71 32.56
CA PHE A 388 -30.53 5.81 33.46
C PHE A 388 -30.07 7.26 33.53
N ASP A 389 -29.37 7.58 34.60
CA ASP A 389 -28.71 8.87 34.81
C ASP A 389 -27.21 8.74 34.50
N CYS A 390 -26.64 9.76 33.88
CA CYS A 390 -25.20 9.91 33.73
C CYS A 390 -24.79 11.36 34.07
N GLY A 391 -23.51 11.60 34.33
CA GLY A 391 -23.02 12.96 34.59
C GLY A 391 -21.85 13.00 35.57
N SER A 392 -21.65 14.14 36.20
CA SER A 392 -20.51 14.38 37.10
C SER A 392 -20.87 15.27 38.29
N PHE A 393 -20.07 15.10 39.35
CA PHE A 393 -20.13 15.85 40.59
C PHE A 393 -18.74 16.39 40.87
N THR A 394 -18.61 17.70 41.06
CA THR A 394 -17.31 18.36 41.27
C THR A 394 -17.43 19.44 42.34
N ASP A 395 -16.33 19.79 42.99
CA ASP A 395 -16.23 20.99 43.84
C ASP A 395 -15.10 21.87 43.30
N GLU A 396 -15.46 22.76 42.36
CA GLU A 396 -14.51 23.69 41.75
C GLU A 396 -13.90 24.67 42.75
N THR A 397 -14.57 24.89 43.90
CA THR A 397 -14.13 25.88 44.90
C THR A 397 -13.22 25.29 45.96
N GLY A 398 -13.22 23.96 46.13
CA GLY A 398 -12.58 23.27 47.26
C GLY A 398 -13.17 23.64 48.62
N LYS A 399 -14.29 24.38 48.66
CA LYS A 399 -14.96 24.88 49.87
C LYS A 399 -16.20 24.07 50.24
N GLY A 400 -16.43 22.93 49.61
CA GLY A 400 -17.58 22.04 49.84
C GLY A 400 -18.81 22.34 48.99
N ASN A 401 -18.73 23.26 48.02
CA ASN A 401 -19.87 23.59 47.15
C ASN A 401 -19.93 22.62 45.95
N VAL A 402 -20.48 21.43 46.17
CA VAL A 402 -20.58 20.40 45.14
C VAL A 402 -21.57 20.81 44.04
N ARG A 403 -21.07 20.97 42.81
CA ARG A 403 -21.86 21.14 41.60
C ARG A 403 -22.22 19.78 41.01
N LYS A 404 -23.52 19.58 40.75
CA LYS A 404 -24.07 18.39 40.10
C LYS A 404 -24.44 18.71 38.66
N THR A 405 -23.88 17.97 37.72
CA THR A 405 -24.35 17.91 36.33
C THR A 405 -24.87 16.49 36.10
N ALA A 406 -26.16 16.32 35.89
CA ALA A 406 -26.76 15.00 35.65
C ALA A 406 -27.77 15.08 34.50
N THR A 407 -27.71 14.09 33.61
CA THR A 407 -28.58 13.95 32.45
C THR A 407 -29.33 12.62 32.54
N LEU A 408 -30.66 12.68 32.44
CA LEU A 408 -31.52 11.52 32.28
C LEU A 408 -31.50 11.08 30.82
N VAL A 409 -30.97 9.89 30.55
CA VAL A 409 -30.99 9.28 29.22
C VAL A 409 -32.20 8.34 29.14
N LYS A 410 -32.98 8.47 28.05
CA LYS A 410 -34.16 7.64 27.76
C LYS A 410 -33.84 6.68 26.62
N GLY A 411 -34.42 5.49 26.63
CA GLY A 411 -34.32 4.56 25.50
C GLY A 411 -35.08 3.25 25.69
N ALA A 412 -34.88 2.31 24.75
CA ALA A 412 -35.38 0.94 24.88
C ALA A 412 -34.87 0.30 26.18
N ALA A 413 -35.69 -0.53 26.81
CA ALA A 413 -35.43 -1.05 28.14
C ALA A 413 -34.02 -1.67 28.25
N PHE A 414 -33.25 -1.23 29.24
CA PHE A 414 -31.84 -1.63 29.45
C PHE A 414 -31.70 -2.85 30.36
N ASP A 415 -32.83 -3.50 30.70
CA ASP A 415 -32.97 -4.48 31.79
C ASP A 415 -33.01 -5.94 31.31
N LYS A 416 -32.63 -6.22 30.05
CA LYS A 416 -32.72 -7.55 29.45
C LYS A 416 -31.47 -7.99 28.71
N ASP A 417 -30.91 -7.09 27.90
CA ASP A 417 -29.76 -7.39 27.06
C ASP A 417 -28.47 -6.82 27.64
N TYR A 418 -27.34 -7.35 27.19
CA TYR A 418 -26.06 -6.69 27.42
C TYR A 418 -26.00 -5.36 26.69
N HIS A 419 -25.39 -4.36 27.30
CA HIS A 419 -25.05 -3.08 26.70
C HIS A 419 -23.62 -2.70 27.07
N ILE A 420 -22.90 -2.09 26.12
CA ILE A 420 -21.58 -1.52 26.35
C ILE A 420 -21.77 -0.04 26.68
N PHE A 421 -21.51 0.32 27.93
CA PHE A 421 -21.51 1.70 28.38
C PHE A 421 -20.09 2.25 28.28
N THR A 422 -19.93 3.34 27.54
CA THR A 422 -18.64 3.96 27.28
C THR A 422 -18.62 5.39 27.81
N LEU A 423 -17.51 5.78 28.44
CA LEU A 423 -17.15 7.17 28.68
C LEU A 423 -15.84 7.49 27.96
N ASP A 424 -15.91 8.38 26.97
CA ASP A 424 -14.73 9.06 26.43
C ASP A 424 -14.48 10.33 27.25
N TRP A 425 -13.33 10.39 27.93
CA TRP A 425 -12.92 11.50 28.77
C TRP A 425 -11.62 12.10 28.26
N THR A 426 -11.66 13.36 27.84
CA THR A 426 -10.50 14.14 27.40
C THR A 426 -10.40 15.42 28.23
N PRO A 427 -9.28 16.17 28.16
CA PRO A 427 -9.23 17.51 28.74
C PRO A 427 -10.43 18.35 28.27
N GLY A 428 -11.22 18.86 29.22
CA GLY A 428 -12.37 19.72 28.96
C GLY A 428 -13.58 19.07 28.29
N LYS A 429 -13.64 17.73 28.14
CA LYS A 429 -14.80 17.06 27.54
C LYS A 429 -15.06 15.65 28.07
N LEU A 430 -16.32 15.35 28.35
CA LEU A 430 -16.85 14.02 28.63
C LEU A 430 -17.89 13.66 27.56
N VAL A 431 -17.85 12.44 27.04
CA VAL A 431 -18.81 11.92 26.06
C VAL A 431 -19.26 10.52 26.49
N TRP A 432 -20.55 10.36 26.76
CA TRP A 432 -21.14 9.07 27.09
C TRP A 432 -21.70 8.42 25.85
N LYS A 433 -21.50 7.10 25.73
CA LYS A 433 -22.04 6.30 24.64
C LYS A 433 -22.66 5.01 25.15
N ILE A 434 -23.62 4.50 24.38
CA ILE A 434 -24.15 3.15 24.54
C ILE A 434 -24.01 2.43 23.21
N ASN A 435 -23.32 1.30 23.18
CA ASN A 435 -23.07 0.53 21.95
C ASN A 435 -22.52 1.43 20.82
N GLY A 436 -21.64 2.36 21.17
CA GLY A 436 -21.03 3.33 20.24
C GLY A 436 -21.84 4.60 19.96
N GLU A 437 -23.15 4.63 20.24
CA GLU A 437 -24.00 5.81 19.98
C GLU A 437 -23.87 6.85 21.09
N VAL A 438 -23.65 8.12 20.74
CA VAL A 438 -23.47 9.19 21.72
C VAL A 438 -24.80 9.58 22.35
N VAL A 439 -24.90 9.47 23.68
CA VAL A 439 -26.13 9.76 24.44
C VAL A 439 -26.05 11.03 25.28
N ASN A 440 -24.84 11.47 25.63
CA ASN A 440 -24.62 12.71 26.37
C ASN A 440 -23.22 13.28 26.10
N GLN A 441 -23.08 14.61 26.22
CA GLN A 441 -21.79 15.30 26.20
C GLN A 441 -21.77 16.41 27.24
N GLN A 442 -20.62 16.61 27.89
CA GLN A 442 -20.41 17.65 28.89
C GLN A 442 -19.05 18.31 28.68
N THR A 443 -19.00 19.64 28.76
CA THR A 443 -17.76 20.44 28.61
C THR A 443 -17.49 21.38 29.80
N ASN A 444 -18.47 21.56 30.67
CA ASN A 444 -18.37 22.28 31.94
C ASN A 444 -18.03 21.32 33.08
N ASN A 445 -17.39 21.78 34.16
CA ASN A 445 -17.10 20.97 35.35
C ASN A 445 -16.46 19.59 35.03
N VAL A 446 -15.54 19.54 34.06
CA VAL A 446 -14.90 18.28 33.64
C VAL A 446 -13.75 17.97 34.59
N PRO A 447 -13.76 16.80 35.28
CA PRO A 447 -12.66 16.42 36.16
C PRO A 447 -11.32 16.33 35.45
N ASP A 448 -10.24 16.57 36.19
CA ASP A 448 -8.86 16.68 35.69
C ASP A 448 -7.82 15.96 36.57
N GLN A 449 -8.27 15.07 37.46
CA GLN A 449 -7.42 14.25 38.33
C GLN A 449 -7.66 12.75 38.11
N PRO A 450 -6.71 11.84 38.36
CA PRO A 450 -6.90 10.40 38.20
C PRO A 450 -8.07 9.84 39.03
N MET A 451 -8.84 8.93 38.45
CA MET A 451 -10.02 8.33 39.08
C MET A 451 -9.98 6.81 38.95
N TYR A 452 -10.46 6.09 39.97
CA TYR A 452 -10.69 4.65 39.90
C TYR A 452 -12.11 4.37 39.40
N ILE A 453 -12.37 3.14 38.94
CA ILE A 453 -13.69 2.69 38.49
C ILE A 453 -14.38 1.84 39.55
N ALA A 454 -15.71 1.90 39.60
CA ALA A 454 -16.53 1.11 40.50
C ALA A 454 -17.85 0.69 39.84
N LEU A 455 -18.23 -0.56 40.06
CA LEU A 455 -19.47 -1.18 39.61
C LEU A 455 -20.23 -1.68 40.85
N SER A 456 -21.50 -1.32 41.00
CA SER A 456 -22.20 -1.53 42.29
C SER A 456 -23.72 -1.59 42.15
N SER A 457 -24.35 -2.28 43.10
CA SER A 457 -25.81 -2.36 43.28
C SER A 457 -26.23 -1.80 44.64
N HIS A 458 -27.25 -0.96 44.68
CA HIS A 458 -27.66 -0.21 45.87
C HIS A 458 -29.17 -0.27 46.09
N VAL A 459 -29.59 -0.43 47.34
CA VAL A 459 -31.00 -0.45 47.75
C VAL A 459 -31.38 0.90 48.34
N THR A 460 -32.45 1.50 47.82
CA THR A 460 -32.94 2.80 48.27
C THR A 460 -34.21 2.69 49.13
N ASP A 461 -35.02 1.66 48.90
CA ASP A 461 -36.35 1.54 49.49
C ASP A 461 -36.36 0.43 50.56
N ASP A 462 -37.21 0.58 51.59
CA ASP A 462 -37.33 -0.42 52.66
C ASP A 462 -37.96 -1.74 52.19
N LYS A 463 -38.61 -1.72 51.01
CA LYS A 463 -39.22 -2.88 50.37
C LYS A 463 -38.93 -2.86 48.88
N ILE A 464 -38.12 -3.82 48.44
CA ILE A 464 -37.90 -4.12 47.02
C ILE A 464 -38.81 -5.28 46.60
N GLY A 465 -39.19 -5.31 45.31
CA GLY A 465 -39.89 -6.43 44.69
C GLY A 465 -39.03 -7.70 44.56
N SER A 466 -39.18 -8.43 43.45
CA SER A 466 -38.61 -9.77 43.27
C SER A 466 -37.07 -9.82 43.29
N LEU A 467 -36.51 -10.25 44.43
CA LEU A 467 -35.10 -10.61 44.62
C LEU A 467 -34.90 -12.14 44.50
N PRO A 468 -33.71 -12.64 44.13
CA PRO A 468 -32.49 -11.90 43.84
C PRO A 468 -32.51 -11.17 42.49
N VAL A 469 -31.68 -10.13 42.41
CA VAL A 469 -31.48 -9.30 41.22
C VAL A 469 -29.99 -9.15 40.96
N GLU A 470 -29.61 -9.19 39.69
CA GLU A 470 -28.22 -9.32 39.27
C GLU A 470 -27.87 -8.19 38.30
N MET A 471 -26.65 -7.69 38.47
CA MET A 471 -25.94 -6.94 37.43
C MET A 471 -24.77 -7.80 36.99
N ASP A 472 -24.86 -8.27 35.75
CA ASP A 472 -23.84 -9.10 35.14
C ASP A 472 -22.85 -8.22 34.38
N ILE A 473 -21.57 -8.52 34.54
CA ILE A 473 -20.45 -7.80 33.94
C ILE A 473 -19.66 -8.83 33.13
N ASP A 474 -19.70 -8.71 31.82
CA ASP A 474 -18.99 -9.59 30.87
C ASP A 474 -17.51 -9.19 30.81
N TRP A 475 -17.23 -7.91 30.59
CA TRP A 475 -15.87 -7.38 30.65
C TRP A 475 -15.84 -5.90 31.03
N VAL A 476 -14.68 -5.46 31.51
CA VAL A 476 -14.34 -4.04 31.73
C VAL A 476 -13.06 -3.72 30.99
N ARG A 477 -13.03 -2.62 30.22
CA ARG A 477 -11.84 -2.17 29.48
C ARG A 477 -11.64 -0.67 29.63
N CYS A 478 -10.42 -0.28 29.93
CA CYS A 478 -9.98 1.11 29.98
C CYS A 478 -8.81 1.29 29.00
N TYR A 479 -8.86 2.39 28.27
CA TYR A 479 -7.84 2.75 27.30
C TYR A 479 -7.36 4.16 27.63
N SER A 480 -6.06 4.37 27.62
CA SER A 480 -5.49 5.71 27.49
C SER A 480 -5.57 6.16 26.03
N PHE A 481 -5.58 7.48 25.80
CA PHE A 481 -5.43 8.03 24.46
C PHE A 481 -3.95 8.32 24.17
N LYS A 482 -3.41 7.75 23.10
CA LYS A 482 -2.05 8.04 22.62
C LYS A 482 -1.95 9.54 22.28
N LYS A 483 -0.81 10.13 22.63
CA LYS A 483 -0.50 11.54 22.38
C LYS A 483 -0.20 11.82 20.92
#